data_AF-A0A1M7THT0-F1
#
_entry.id   AF-A0A1M7THT0-F1
#
_cell.length_a   1.000
_cell.length_b   1.000
_cell.length_c   1.000
_cell.angle_alpha   90.00
_cell.angle_beta   90.00
_cell.angle_gamma   90.00
#
_symmetry.space_group_name_H-M   'P 1'
#
loop_
_entity.id
_entity.type
_entity.pdbx_description
1 polymer ?
#
loop_
_entity_poly.entity_id
_entity_poly.type
_entity_poly.pdbx_seq_one_letter_code
_entity_poly.pdbx_strand_id
1 'polypeptide(L)'
;MSKPKKWYKTFFNAICYIFISLVSASISIATFSFLALFIWFQSYLGEFRNFTIKKDFTIKEVHYYPISLEQAPNHLKNAFLASNAIYNFDPLLKYVANKLLRRDPKPIRDRMFKEAFLTLGLKLFMPKDDLFAFYLDCIYLGNNSFGVEAGARIYFAKHVEELTLAEAAALAVLSVGPAEFNPFKNPEILKQKQPYVLKQMLVLSWISEAEYNQAVSQPLVYKSMLNRNK
;
A
#
# COMPACT_ATOMS: atom_id res chain seq x y z
N MET A 1 47.58 -62.61 -26.56
CA MET A 1 46.64 -61.96 -25.61
C MET A 1 47.18 -60.56 -25.28
N SER A 2 46.72 -59.51 -25.98
CA SER A 2 47.15 -58.13 -25.71
C SER A 2 46.29 -57.53 -24.60
N LYS A 3 46.95 -56.99 -23.57
CA LYS A 3 46.28 -56.35 -22.42
C LYS A 3 45.49 -55.11 -22.90
N PRO A 4 44.26 -54.87 -22.42
CA PRO A 4 43.49 -53.70 -22.82
C PRO A 4 44.20 -52.41 -22.40
N LYS A 5 44.36 -51.50 -23.38
CA LYS A 5 45.11 -50.24 -23.24
C LYS A 5 44.51 -49.38 -22.12
N LYS A 6 45.34 -49.00 -21.14
CA LYS A 6 45.01 -48.16 -19.95
C LYS A 6 44.42 -46.78 -20.26
N TRP A 7 44.40 -46.36 -21.53
CA TRP A 7 44.07 -45.01 -21.97
C TRP A 7 42.60 -44.61 -21.71
N TYR A 8 41.66 -45.56 -21.75
CA TYR A 8 40.25 -45.26 -21.50
C TYR A 8 39.96 -44.82 -20.06
N LYS A 9 40.69 -45.36 -19.05
CA LYS A 9 40.55 -44.94 -17.65
C LYS A 9 41.03 -43.51 -17.45
N THR A 10 42.14 -43.13 -18.08
CA THR A 10 42.69 -41.78 -17.98
C THR A 10 41.79 -40.76 -18.69
N PHE A 11 41.22 -41.15 -19.84
CA PHE A 11 40.29 -40.33 -20.60
C PHE A 11 38.95 -40.13 -19.86
N PHE A 12 38.39 -41.19 -19.28
CA PHE A 12 37.14 -41.10 -18.51
C PHE A 12 37.32 -40.27 -17.23
N ASN A 13 38.44 -40.42 -16.52
CA ASN A 13 38.74 -39.60 -15.35
C ASN A 13 38.91 -38.11 -15.71
N ALA A 14 39.51 -37.79 -16.86
CA ALA A 14 39.65 -36.40 -17.32
C ALA A 14 38.28 -35.77 -17.64
N ILE A 15 37.38 -36.52 -18.28
CA ILE A 15 36.01 -36.05 -18.56
C ILE A 15 35.22 -35.87 -17.27
N CYS A 16 35.30 -36.81 -16.31
CA CYS A 16 34.66 -36.65 -15.01
C CYS A 16 35.19 -35.44 -14.24
N TYR A 17 36.50 -35.17 -14.30
CA TYR A 17 37.09 -34.00 -13.63
C TYR A 17 36.63 -32.69 -14.25
N ILE A 18 36.56 -32.62 -15.59
CA ILE A 18 36.04 -31.46 -16.31
C ILE A 18 34.56 -31.25 -15.99
N PHE A 19 33.76 -32.33 -15.97
CA PHE A 19 32.34 -32.26 -15.64
C PHE A 19 32.10 -31.85 -14.18
N ILE A 20 32.85 -32.38 -13.22
CA ILE A 20 32.82 -31.99 -11.80
C ILE A 20 33.30 -30.54 -11.62
N SER A 21 34.31 -30.09 -12.37
CA SER A 21 34.78 -28.70 -12.34
C SER A 21 33.76 -27.73 -12.94
N LEU A 22 33.05 -28.12 -14.00
CA LEU A 22 32.02 -27.31 -14.63
C LEU A 22 30.74 -27.25 -13.79
N VAL A 23 30.37 -28.35 -13.13
CA VAL A 23 29.25 -28.40 -12.19
C VAL A 23 29.56 -27.59 -10.92
N SER A 24 30.77 -27.71 -10.36
CA SER A 24 31.18 -26.91 -9.18
C SER A 24 31.39 -25.43 -9.49
N ALA A 25 31.84 -25.07 -10.70
CA ALA A 25 31.89 -23.69 -11.16
C ALA A 25 30.50 -23.10 -11.39
N SER A 26 29.56 -23.87 -11.94
CA SER A 26 28.17 -23.45 -12.13
C SER A 26 27.44 -23.31 -10.80
N ILE A 27 27.66 -24.23 -9.85
CA ILE A 27 27.18 -24.12 -8.48
C ILE A 27 27.85 -22.94 -7.78
N SER A 28 29.13 -22.66 -7.99
CA SER A 28 29.82 -21.48 -7.43
C SER A 28 29.27 -20.18 -7.99
N ILE A 29 29.04 -20.05 -9.29
CA ILE A 29 28.51 -18.82 -9.89
C ILE A 29 27.04 -18.62 -9.47
N ALA A 30 26.25 -19.69 -9.44
CA ALA A 30 24.87 -19.63 -8.95
C ALA A 30 24.83 -19.30 -7.46
N THR A 31 25.68 -19.90 -6.63
CA THR A 31 25.75 -19.61 -5.18
C THR A 31 26.35 -18.24 -4.88
N PHE A 32 27.32 -17.74 -5.64
CA PHE A 32 27.81 -16.36 -5.52
C PHE A 32 26.75 -15.36 -5.96
N SER A 33 25.99 -15.65 -7.01
CA SER A 33 24.86 -14.81 -7.43
C SER A 33 23.75 -14.83 -6.39
N PHE A 34 23.45 -16.00 -5.81
CA PHE A 34 22.45 -16.16 -4.76
C PHE A 34 22.92 -15.52 -3.45
N LEU A 35 24.20 -15.62 -3.11
CA LEU A 35 24.80 -15.00 -1.93
C LEU A 35 24.90 -13.50 -2.10
N ALA A 36 25.22 -12.99 -3.29
CA ALA A 36 25.19 -11.55 -3.59
C ALA A 36 23.76 -11.02 -3.56
N LEU A 37 22.79 -11.75 -4.13
CA LEU A 37 21.37 -11.43 -4.03
C LEU A 37 20.90 -11.50 -2.56
N PHE A 38 21.37 -12.47 -1.79
CA PHE A 38 21.05 -12.65 -0.39
C PHE A 38 21.69 -11.57 0.49
N ILE A 39 22.94 -11.18 0.26
CA ILE A 39 23.62 -10.09 0.96
C ILE A 39 22.99 -8.75 0.57
N TRP A 40 22.69 -8.53 -0.70
CA TRP A 40 21.94 -7.36 -1.17
C TRP A 40 20.54 -7.33 -0.53
N PHE A 41 19.85 -8.47 -0.47
CA PHE A 41 18.56 -8.63 0.18
C PHE A 41 18.65 -8.46 1.71
N GLN A 42 19.69 -8.94 2.38
CA GLN A 42 19.91 -8.76 3.81
C GLN A 42 20.30 -7.31 4.14
N SER A 43 21.08 -6.65 3.30
CA SER A 43 21.39 -5.22 3.41
C SER A 43 20.12 -4.38 3.21
N TYR A 44 19.28 -4.76 2.25
CA TYR A 44 17.99 -4.12 2.01
C TYR A 44 17.02 -4.39 3.18
N LEU A 45 16.94 -5.62 3.69
CA LEU A 45 16.18 -5.96 4.89
C LEU A 45 16.71 -5.24 6.14
N GLY A 46 18.01 -4.95 6.21
CA GLY A 46 18.61 -4.12 7.25
C GLY A 46 18.08 -2.68 7.22
N GLU A 47 17.88 -2.11 6.03
CA GLU A 47 17.16 -0.83 5.88
C GLU A 47 15.71 -0.95 6.34
N PHE A 48 15.02 -2.08 6.11
CA PHE A 48 13.64 -2.32 6.59
C PHE A 48 13.55 -2.52 8.11
N ARG A 49 14.51 -3.23 8.72
CA ARG A 49 14.53 -3.44 10.18
C ARG A 49 14.84 -2.15 10.93
N ASN A 50 15.67 -1.29 10.32
CA ASN A 50 15.94 0.07 10.77
C ASN A 50 14.88 1.08 10.29
N PHE A 51 14.02 0.68 9.34
CA PHE A 51 12.70 1.24 9.08
C PHE A 51 11.75 0.88 10.23
N THR A 52 12.22 1.08 11.46
CA THR A 52 11.31 1.56 12.49
C THR A 52 10.61 2.74 11.84
N ILE A 53 9.28 2.70 11.78
CA ILE A 53 8.43 3.82 11.36
C ILE A 53 8.63 4.94 12.40
N LYS A 54 9.84 5.48 12.48
CA LYS A 54 10.12 6.76 13.08
C LYS A 54 9.30 7.70 12.23
N LYS A 55 8.16 8.14 12.78
CA LYS A 55 7.81 9.52 13.15
C LYS A 55 8.45 10.70 12.37
N ASP A 56 9.11 10.45 11.24
CA ASP A 56 9.83 11.41 10.40
C ASP A 56 9.01 11.73 9.13
N PHE A 57 7.70 11.46 9.16
CA PHE A 57 6.72 12.11 8.28
C PHE A 57 6.47 13.56 8.73
N THR A 58 7.51 14.31 9.07
CA THR A 58 7.40 15.77 9.22
C THR A 58 7.45 16.39 7.83
N ILE A 59 6.38 16.20 7.04
CA ILE A 59 6.16 17.00 5.84
C ILE A 59 5.80 18.38 6.37
N LYS A 60 6.71 19.36 6.20
CA LYS A 60 6.75 20.68 6.85
C LYS A 60 5.47 21.55 6.78
N GLU A 61 4.41 21.12 6.10
CA GLU A 61 3.16 21.87 5.92
C GLU A 61 1.90 20.98 5.95
N VAL A 62 2.02 19.73 6.40
CA VAL A 62 0.92 18.76 6.40
C VAL A 62 0.45 18.51 7.82
N HIS A 63 -0.82 18.80 8.09
CA HIS A 63 -1.48 18.38 9.32
C HIS A 63 -1.61 16.85 9.32
N TYR A 64 -0.69 16.18 10.01
CA TYR A 64 -0.71 14.74 10.22
C TYR A 64 -1.36 14.43 11.58
N TYR A 65 -2.46 13.68 11.55
CA TYR A 65 -3.17 13.23 12.75
C TYR A 65 -3.22 11.71 12.73
N PRO A 66 -2.32 11.03 13.47
CA PRO A 66 -2.34 9.57 13.54
C PRO A 66 -3.64 9.09 14.23
N ILE A 67 -4.26 8.06 13.68
CA ILE A 67 -5.47 7.43 14.19
C ILE A 67 -5.13 5.99 14.55
N SER A 68 -5.40 5.57 15.79
CA SER A 68 -5.38 4.14 16.09
C SER A 68 -6.54 3.45 15.36
N LEU A 69 -6.30 2.28 14.74
CA LEU A 69 -7.39 1.53 14.12
C LEU A 69 -8.51 1.24 15.13
N GLU A 70 -8.18 1.07 16.41
CA GLU A 70 -9.17 0.87 17.47
C GLU A 70 -10.11 2.08 17.66
N GLN A 71 -9.63 3.29 17.37
CA GLN A 71 -10.41 4.54 17.47
C GLN A 71 -11.28 4.79 16.24
N ALA A 72 -10.89 4.26 15.07
CA ALA A 72 -11.66 4.45 13.84
C ALA A 72 -13.02 3.71 13.90
N PRO A 73 -14.14 4.38 13.57
CA PRO A 73 -15.44 3.71 13.53
C PRO A 73 -15.52 2.59 12.48
N ASN A 74 -16.31 1.55 12.78
CA ASN A 74 -16.43 0.39 11.90
C ASN A 74 -16.99 0.76 10.53
N HIS A 75 -17.96 1.67 10.45
CA HIS A 75 -18.51 2.11 9.16
C HIS A 75 -17.47 2.83 8.29
N LEU A 76 -16.52 3.55 8.90
CA LEU A 76 -15.41 4.16 8.18
C LEU A 76 -14.46 3.10 7.61
N LYS A 77 -14.02 2.16 8.46
CA LYS A 77 -13.16 1.04 8.03
C LYS A 77 -13.80 0.31 6.85
N ASN A 78 -15.08 -0.05 7.00
CA ASN A 78 -15.86 -0.76 6.00
C ASN A 78 -16.00 0.07 4.71
N ALA A 79 -16.19 1.39 4.78
CA ALA A 79 -16.25 2.24 3.59
C ALA A 79 -14.93 2.23 2.80
N PHE A 80 -13.79 2.36 3.48
CA PHE A 80 -12.48 2.32 2.82
C PHE A 80 -12.13 0.93 2.28
N LEU A 81 -12.49 -0.14 3.00
CA LEU A 81 -12.34 -1.51 2.51
C LEU A 81 -13.23 -1.77 1.29
N ALA A 82 -14.48 -1.28 1.29
CA ALA A 82 -15.42 -1.43 0.19
C ALA A 82 -14.93 -0.68 -1.05
N SER A 83 -14.48 0.57 -0.88
CA SER A 83 -13.87 1.34 -1.96
C SER A 83 -12.66 0.60 -2.54
N ASN A 84 -11.75 0.12 -1.70
CA ASN A 84 -10.58 -0.66 -2.16
C ASN A 84 -10.98 -1.93 -2.92
N ALA A 85 -12.08 -2.60 -2.55
CA ALA A 85 -12.58 -3.78 -3.24
C ALA A 85 -13.19 -3.48 -4.62
N ILE A 86 -13.83 -2.32 -4.80
CA ILE A 86 -14.38 -1.89 -6.10
C ILE A 86 -13.25 -1.63 -7.09
N TYR A 87 -12.15 -1.01 -6.64
CA TYR A 87 -11.11 -0.47 -7.50
C TYR A 87 -9.81 -1.33 -7.59
N ASN A 88 -9.76 -2.57 -7.05
CA ASN A 88 -8.74 -3.68 -7.20
C ASN A 88 -7.31 -3.28 -7.70
N PHE A 89 -6.15 -3.57 -7.10
CA PHE A 89 -5.59 -4.71 -6.36
C PHE A 89 -4.51 -4.10 -5.44
N ASP A 90 -4.66 -4.24 -4.13
CA ASP A 90 -3.73 -3.71 -3.12
C ASP A 90 -3.26 -2.23 -3.26
N PRO A 91 -4.17 -1.26 -3.50
CA PRO A 91 -3.81 0.16 -3.45
C PRO A 91 -3.23 0.52 -2.09
N LEU A 92 -3.61 -0.18 -1.02
CA LEU A 92 -3.03 -0.08 0.32
C LEU A 92 -1.50 -0.15 0.29
N LEU A 93 -0.96 -1.28 -0.15
CA LEU A 93 0.47 -1.55 -0.16
C LEU A 93 1.18 -0.81 -1.28
N LYS A 94 0.56 -0.70 -2.46
CA LYS A 94 1.13 0.06 -3.57
C LYS A 94 1.22 1.55 -3.24
N TYR A 95 0.22 2.13 -2.59
CA TYR A 95 0.21 3.51 -2.14
C TYR A 95 1.26 3.74 -1.07
N VAL A 96 1.29 2.88 -0.04
CA VAL A 96 2.31 2.93 1.02
C VAL A 96 3.70 2.80 0.41
N ALA A 97 3.96 1.78 -0.40
CA ALA A 97 5.24 1.56 -1.04
C ALA A 97 5.65 2.75 -1.92
N ASN A 98 4.73 3.30 -2.73
CA ASN A 98 5.01 4.50 -3.53
C ASN A 98 5.28 5.74 -2.68
N LYS A 99 4.62 5.88 -1.54
CA LYS A 99 4.85 6.99 -0.60
C LYS A 99 6.24 6.90 0.02
N LEU A 100 6.66 5.71 0.42
CA LEU A 100 7.99 5.45 0.99
C LEU A 100 9.10 5.64 -0.06
N LEU A 101 8.84 5.31 -1.32
CA LEU A 101 9.80 5.44 -2.43
C LEU A 101 9.83 6.83 -3.10
N ARG A 102 9.00 7.79 -2.65
CA ARG A 102 8.74 9.07 -3.35
C ARG A 102 9.96 9.99 -3.53
N ARG A 103 11.10 9.69 -2.89
CA ARG A 103 12.36 10.45 -2.98
C ARG A 103 13.48 9.74 -3.75
N ASP A 104 13.24 8.57 -4.35
CA ASP A 104 14.30 7.79 -5.01
C ASP A 104 14.46 8.23 -6.49
N PRO A 105 15.58 8.84 -6.91
CA PRO A 105 15.78 9.36 -8.27
C PRO A 105 16.06 8.27 -9.33
N LYS A 106 15.75 7.01 -9.03
CA LYS A 106 16.11 5.84 -9.84
C LYS A 106 15.17 5.64 -11.04
N PRO A 107 15.63 4.97 -12.11
CA PRO A 107 14.80 4.67 -13.28
C PRO A 107 13.58 3.82 -12.92
N ILE A 108 12.51 3.95 -13.72
CA ILE A 108 11.17 3.37 -13.47
C ILE A 108 11.23 1.86 -13.17
N ARG A 109 12.09 1.11 -13.88
CA ARG A 109 12.26 -0.33 -13.68
C ARG A 109 12.73 -0.68 -12.27
N ASP A 110 13.72 0.04 -11.75
CA ASP A 110 14.26 -0.21 -10.42
C ASP A 110 13.24 0.16 -9.34
N ARG A 111 12.45 1.21 -9.57
CA ARG A 111 11.34 1.58 -8.69
C ARG A 111 10.25 0.50 -8.64
N MET A 112 9.90 -0.10 -9.78
CA MET A 112 8.91 -1.19 -9.83
C MET A 112 9.36 -2.42 -9.03
N PHE A 113 10.62 -2.82 -9.17
CA PHE A 113 11.17 -3.92 -8.35
C PHE A 113 11.15 -3.56 -6.86
N LYS A 114 11.61 -2.36 -6.51
CA LYS A 114 11.58 -1.89 -5.11
C LYS A 114 10.18 -1.85 -4.53
N GLU A 115 9.19 -1.41 -5.30
CA GLU A 115 7.78 -1.37 -4.88
C GLU A 115 7.25 -2.77 -4.58
N ALA A 116 7.57 -3.75 -5.43
CA ALA A 116 7.18 -5.15 -5.23
C ALA A 116 7.84 -5.76 -3.98
N PHE A 117 9.14 -5.54 -3.78
CA PHE A 117 9.86 -6.03 -2.60
C PHE A 117 9.39 -5.35 -1.30
N LEU A 118 9.11 -4.05 -1.34
CA LEU A 118 8.59 -3.29 -0.21
C LEU A 118 7.18 -3.73 0.17
N THR A 119 6.32 -3.93 -0.83
CA THR A 119 4.99 -4.53 -0.66
C THR A 119 5.10 -5.93 -0.02
N LEU A 120 6.02 -6.77 -0.49
CA LEU A 120 6.22 -8.10 0.07
C LEU A 120 6.73 -8.04 1.52
N GLY A 121 7.70 -7.16 1.80
CA GLY A 121 8.22 -6.93 3.15
C GLY A 121 7.12 -6.46 4.12
N LEU A 122 6.33 -5.46 3.72
CA LEU A 122 5.22 -4.97 4.51
C LEU A 122 4.19 -6.07 4.82
N LYS A 123 3.87 -6.94 3.85
CA LYS A 123 2.97 -8.09 4.07
C LYS A 123 3.53 -9.12 5.06
N LEU A 124 4.84 -9.35 5.04
CA LEU A 124 5.49 -10.37 5.87
C LEU A 124 5.76 -9.89 7.29
N PHE A 125 6.03 -8.61 7.48
CA PHE A 125 6.48 -8.06 8.76
C PHE A 125 5.45 -7.20 9.50
N MET A 126 4.35 -6.79 8.85
CA MET A 126 3.31 -5.97 9.47
C MET A 126 1.98 -6.75 9.53
N PRO A 127 1.31 -6.80 10.69
CA PRO A 127 -0.06 -7.30 10.80
C PRO A 127 -1.00 -6.55 9.85
N LYS A 128 -2.02 -7.24 9.33
CA LYS A 128 -2.98 -6.65 8.38
C LYS A 128 -3.67 -5.41 8.94
N ASP A 129 -3.99 -5.44 10.24
CA ASP A 129 -4.67 -4.36 10.93
C ASP A 129 -3.77 -3.12 11.06
N ASP A 130 -2.51 -3.30 11.47
CA ASP A 130 -1.53 -2.21 11.54
C ASP A 130 -1.27 -1.58 10.17
N LEU A 131 -1.20 -2.42 9.13
CA LEU A 131 -1.03 -1.97 7.75
C LEU A 131 -2.23 -1.15 7.28
N PHE A 132 -3.43 -1.56 7.65
CA PHE A 132 -4.65 -0.82 7.35
C PHE A 132 -4.74 0.49 8.13
N ALA A 133 -4.36 0.49 9.41
CA ALA A 133 -4.25 1.71 10.23
C ALA A 133 -3.28 2.71 9.58
N PHE A 134 -2.08 2.24 9.23
CA PHE A 134 -1.06 3.04 8.59
C PHE A 134 -1.54 3.62 7.24
N TYR A 135 -2.30 2.86 6.47
CA TYR A 135 -2.93 3.38 5.26
C TYR A 135 -3.91 4.51 5.54
N LEU A 136 -4.83 4.34 6.50
CA LEU A 136 -5.78 5.38 6.88
C LEU A 136 -5.08 6.64 7.38
N ASP A 137 -3.91 6.51 8.01
CA ASP A 137 -3.10 7.64 8.46
C ASP A 137 -2.39 8.39 7.33
N CYS A 138 -2.00 7.68 6.26
CA CYS A 138 -1.10 8.23 5.25
C CYS A 138 -1.80 8.59 3.93
N ILE A 139 -3.02 8.10 3.70
CA ILE A 139 -3.75 8.26 2.44
C ILE A 139 -4.00 9.73 2.08
N TYR A 140 -3.74 10.10 0.84
CA TYR A 140 -3.97 11.46 0.36
C TYR A 140 -5.40 11.61 -0.12
N LEU A 141 -6.14 12.54 0.48
CA LEU A 141 -7.55 12.79 0.18
C LEU A 141 -7.77 14.15 -0.51
N GLY A 142 -6.71 14.81 -0.99
CA GLY A 142 -6.82 16.10 -1.68
C GLY A 142 -6.71 17.28 -0.73
N ASN A 143 -6.53 18.50 -1.27
CA ASN A 143 -6.43 19.73 -0.47
C ASN A 143 -5.39 19.67 0.66
N ASN A 144 -4.21 19.08 0.39
CA ASN A 144 -3.16 18.86 1.38
C ASN A 144 -3.60 18.01 2.61
N SER A 145 -4.71 17.28 2.48
CA SER A 145 -5.17 16.31 3.47
C SER A 145 -4.43 14.99 3.32
N PHE A 146 -3.63 14.63 4.31
CA PHE A 146 -3.02 13.31 4.43
C PHE A 146 -3.56 12.64 5.69
N GLY A 147 -4.14 11.46 5.50
CA GLY A 147 -4.88 10.73 6.49
C GLY A 147 -6.37 11.04 6.47
N VAL A 148 -7.15 10.09 6.97
CA VAL A 148 -8.62 10.18 7.01
C VAL A 148 -9.09 11.22 8.02
N GLU A 149 -8.37 11.42 9.12
CA GLU A 149 -8.66 12.45 10.13
C GLU A 149 -8.47 13.86 9.58
N ALA A 150 -7.38 14.09 8.85
CA ALA A 150 -7.22 15.35 8.13
C ALA A 150 -8.38 15.56 7.14
N GLY A 151 -8.84 14.49 6.48
CA GLY A 151 -9.94 14.54 5.51
C GLY A 151 -11.26 14.90 6.16
N ALA A 152 -11.60 14.28 7.28
CA ALA A 152 -12.80 14.56 8.07
C ALA A 152 -12.87 16.04 8.48
N ARG A 153 -11.75 16.58 8.97
CA ARG A 153 -11.65 17.99 9.39
C ARG A 153 -11.72 18.96 8.21
N ILE A 154 -11.08 18.63 7.10
CA ILE A 154 -11.03 19.48 5.91
C ILE A 154 -12.36 19.51 5.17
N TYR A 155 -13.03 18.37 5.03
CA TYR A 155 -14.23 18.26 4.19
C TYR A 155 -15.54 18.36 4.96
N PHE A 156 -15.59 17.93 6.22
CA PHE A 156 -16.83 17.88 7.00
C PHE A 156 -16.77 18.67 8.31
N ALA A 157 -15.61 19.27 8.63
CA ALA A 157 -15.37 19.96 9.88
C ALA A 157 -15.73 19.11 11.11
N LYS A 158 -15.35 17.82 11.05
CA LYS A 158 -15.63 16.78 12.04
C LYS A 158 -14.38 15.98 12.37
N HIS A 159 -14.38 15.37 13.55
CA HIS A 159 -13.47 14.26 13.84
C HIS A 159 -13.95 12.97 13.20
N VAL A 160 -13.05 12.01 13.00
CA VAL A 160 -13.38 10.74 12.36
C VAL A 160 -14.43 9.96 13.13
N GLU A 161 -14.49 10.06 14.46
CA GLU A 161 -15.52 9.40 15.27
C GLU A 161 -16.94 9.97 15.04
N GLU A 162 -17.03 11.21 14.55
CA GLU A 162 -18.29 11.94 14.36
C GLU A 162 -18.86 11.80 12.93
N LEU A 163 -18.11 11.16 12.04
CA LEU A 163 -18.52 11.00 10.64
C LEU A 163 -19.74 10.07 10.56
N THR A 164 -20.73 10.46 9.76
CA THR A 164 -21.82 9.54 9.43
C THR A 164 -21.37 8.50 8.41
N LEU A 165 -22.15 7.43 8.25
CA LEU A 165 -21.95 6.43 7.19
C LEU A 165 -21.85 7.08 5.79
N ALA A 166 -22.68 8.09 5.53
CA ALA A 166 -22.67 8.84 4.29
C ALA A 166 -21.34 9.58 4.09
N GLU A 167 -20.88 10.31 5.10
CA GLU A 167 -19.64 11.11 5.04
C GLU A 167 -18.40 10.20 4.93
N ALA A 168 -18.40 9.07 5.64
CA ALA A 168 -17.36 8.04 5.52
C ALA A 168 -17.27 7.47 4.10
N ALA A 169 -18.41 7.13 3.49
CA ALA A 169 -18.45 6.67 2.10
C ALA A 169 -17.96 7.74 1.11
N ALA A 170 -18.26 9.01 1.36
CA ALA A 170 -17.75 10.11 0.55
C ALA A 170 -16.22 10.27 0.70
N LEU A 171 -15.66 10.19 1.90
CA LEU A 171 -14.20 10.19 2.09
C LEU A 171 -13.52 9.00 1.39
N ALA A 172 -14.16 7.83 1.41
CA ALA A 172 -13.64 6.65 0.72
C ALA A 172 -13.68 6.78 -0.82
N VAL A 173 -14.52 7.64 -1.40
CA VAL A 173 -14.46 7.99 -2.83
C VAL A 173 -13.26 8.91 -3.11
N LEU A 174 -12.96 9.84 -2.21
CA LEU A 174 -11.84 10.77 -2.37
C LEU A 174 -10.48 10.07 -2.46
N SER A 175 -10.29 8.90 -1.83
CA SER A 175 -9.04 8.13 -1.96
C SER A 175 -8.77 7.63 -3.38
N VAL A 176 -9.82 7.46 -4.19
CA VAL A 176 -9.73 6.96 -5.57
C VAL A 176 -9.27 8.06 -6.51
N GLY A 177 -9.84 9.25 -6.37
CA GLY A 177 -9.59 10.39 -7.23
C GLY A 177 -9.64 11.71 -6.46
N PRO A 178 -8.61 12.05 -5.65
CA PRO A 178 -8.66 13.21 -4.76
C PRO A 178 -8.84 14.54 -5.49
N ALA A 179 -8.33 14.64 -6.71
CA ALA A 179 -8.45 15.84 -7.54
C ALA A 179 -9.79 15.91 -8.29
N GLU A 180 -10.29 14.77 -8.77
CA GLU A 180 -11.51 14.64 -9.57
C GLU A 180 -12.76 14.80 -8.71
N PHE A 181 -12.76 14.19 -7.52
CA PHE A 181 -13.92 14.12 -6.63
C PHE A 181 -13.89 15.21 -5.54
N ASN A 182 -13.09 16.26 -5.72
CA ASN A 182 -12.95 17.34 -4.75
C ASN A 182 -14.24 18.19 -4.66
N PRO A 183 -14.97 18.15 -3.53
CA PRO A 183 -16.27 18.82 -3.43
C PRO A 183 -16.17 20.34 -3.39
N PHE A 184 -15.00 20.92 -3.09
CA PHE A 184 -14.81 22.37 -3.17
C PHE A 184 -14.67 22.88 -4.61
N LYS A 185 -14.42 21.97 -5.58
CA LYS A 185 -14.40 22.28 -7.00
C LYS A 185 -15.70 21.89 -7.68
N ASN A 186 -16.16 20.66 -7.44
CA ASN A 186 -17.41 20.15 -7.96
C ASN A 186 -18.14 19.33 -6.88
N PRO A 187 -19.09 19.93 -6.14
CA PRO A 187 -19.75 19.28 -5.01
C PRO A 187 -20.65 18.11 -5.43
N GLU A 188 -21.17 18.12 -6.67
CA GLU A 188 -22.11 17.10 -7.14
C GLU A 188 -21.44 15.79 -7.50
N ILE A 189 -20.24 15.82 -8.09
CA ILE A 189 -19.54 14.59 -8.53
C ILE A 189 -19.32 13.65 -7.34
N LEU A 190 -18.88 14.18 -6.19
CA LEU A 190 -18.65 13.36 -5.01
C LEU A 190 -19.94 12.69 -4.53
N LYS A 191 -21.05 13.44 -4.51
CA LYS A 191 -22.36 12.91 -4.12
C LYS A 191 -22.88 11.85 -5.09
N GLN A 192 -22.60 11.98 -6.39
CA GLN A 192 -22.97 10.99 -7.40
C GLN A 192 -22.15 9.70 -7.30
N LYS A 193 -20.90 9.78 -6.80
CA LYS A 193 -20.01 8.62 -6.66
C LYS A 193 -20.13 7.90 -5.31
N GLN A 194 -20.57 8.60 -4.26
CA GLN A 194 -20.79 8.01 -2.94
C GLN A 194 -21.65 6.73 -2.94
N PRO A 195 -22.77 6.63 -3.69
CA PRO A 195 -23.60 5.43 -3.70
C PRO A 195 -22.88 4.16 -4.14
N TYR A 196 -21.81 4.25 -4.93
CA TYR A 196 -21.05 3.07 -5.36
C TYR A 196 -20.38 2.38 -4.17
N VAL A 197 -19.77 3.15 -3.27
CA VAL A 197 -19.17 2.62 -2.03
C VAL A 197 -20.25 2.06 -1.11
N LEU A 198 -21.33 2.81 -0.89
CA LEU A 198 -22.45 2.36 -0.06
C LEU A 198 -23.09 1.08 -0.62
N LYS A 199 -23.23 0.97 -1.94
CA LYS A 199 -23.80 -0.21 -2.59
C LYS A 199 -22.90 -1.42 -2.39
N GLN A 200 -21.58 -1.23 -2.46
CA GLN A 200 -20.64 -2.29 -2.17
C GLN A 200 -20.69 -2.72 -0.71
N MET A 201 -20.80 -1.78 0.23
CA MET A 201 -20.99 -2.11 1.66
C MET A 201 -22.27 -2.93 1.88
N LEU A 202 -23.35 -2.60 1.16
CA LEU A 202 -24.60 -3.36 1.19
C LEU A 202 -24.42 -4.78 0.62
N VAL A 203 -23.75 -4.92 -0.54
CA VAL A 203 -23.44 -6.23 -1.15
C VAL A 203 -22.60 -7.10 -0.22
N LEU A 204 -21.66 -6.51 0.50
CA LEU A 204 -20.84 -7.18 1.51
C LEU A 204 -21.57 -7.41 2.84
N SER A 205 -22.85 -7.05 2.94
CA SER A 205 -23.67 -7.16 4.16
C SER A 205 -23.08 -6.42 5.38
N TRP A 206 -22.30 -5.36 5.14
CA TRP A 206 -21.76 -4.49 6.19
C TRP A 206 -22.73 -3.41 6.65
N ILE A 207 -23.77 -3.15 5.86
CA ILE A 207 -24.89 -2.27 6.17
C ILE A 207 -26.19 -2.91 5.68
N SER A 208 -27.30 -2.55 6.30
CA SER A 208 -28.65 -2.90 5.89
C SER A 208 -29.16 -2.05 4.73
N GLU A 209 -30.24 -2.49 4.08
CA GLU A 209 -30.90 -1.71 3.03
C GLU A 209 -31.47 -0.38 3.55
N ALA A 210 -31.95 -0.36 4.80
CA ALA A 210 -32.42 0.86 5.47
C ALA A 210 -31.28 1.87 5.65
N GLU A 211 -30.12 1.42 6.17
CA GLU A 211 -28.93 2.26 6.33
C GLU A 211 -28.39 2.76 4.98
N TYR A 212 -28.40 1.91 3.95
CA TYR A 212 -28.04 2.30 2.58
C TYR A 212 -28.94 3.43 2.07
N ASN A 213 -30.26 3.28 2.15
CA ASN A 213 -31.21 4.28 1.67
C ASN A 213 -31.10 5.59 2.46
N GLN A 214 -30.90 5.50 3.77
CA GLN A 214 -30.67 6.66 4.63
C GLN A 214 -29.36 7.37 4.26
N ALA A 215 -28.25 6.65 4.07
CA ALA A 215 -26.95 7.24 3.75
C ALA A 215 -26.91 7.86 2.35
N VAL A 216 -27.56 7.22 1.36
CA VAL A 216 -27.68 7.77 0.00
C VAL A 216 -28.52 9.05 -0.01
N SER A 217 -29.61 9.11 0.76
CA SER A 217 -30.47 10.31 0.84
C SER A 217 -29.89 11.43 1.71
N GLN A 218 -28.94 11.13 2.61
CA GLN A 218 -28.32 12.13 3.48
C GLN A 218 -27.61 13.23 2.66
N PRO A 219 -27.99 14.52 2.81
CA PRO A 219 -27.26 15.62 2.21
C PRO A 219 -25.82 15.69 2.74
N LEU A 220 -24.86 15.89 1.84
CA LEU A 220 -23.46 16.10 2.22
C LEU A 220 -23.19 17.60 2.34
N VAL A 221 -22.87 18.06 3.55
CA VAL A 221 -22.51 19.45 3.83
C VAL A 221 -21.00 19.56 3.96
N TYR A 222 -20.38 20.27 3.03
CA TYR A 222 -18.93 20.40 3.03
C TYR A 222 -18.50 21.66 3.78
N LYS A 223 -17.73 21.48 4.86
CA LYS A 223 -17.21 22.55 5.71
C LYS A 223 -15.79 22.21 6.15
N SER A 224 -14.92 23.21 6.19
CA SER A 224 -13.54 23.04 6.66
C SER A 224 -13.39 23.59 8.08
N MET A 225 -12.82 22.80 8.99
CA MET A 225 -12.36 23.26 10.31
C MET A 225 -11.17 24.23 10.21
N LEU A 226 -10.40 24.14 9.12
CA LEU A 226 -9.27 25.04 8.88
C LEU A 226 -9.79 26.36 8.29
N ASN A 227 -9.45 27.46 8.95
CA ASN A 227 -9.72 28.80 8.45
C ASN A 227 -8.77 29.11 7.29
N ARG A 228 -9.23 28.93 6.06
CA ARG A 228 -8.48 29.27 4.86
C ARG A 228 -8.55 30.79 4.64
N ASN A 229 -7.75 31.53 5.41
CA ASN A 229 -7.47 32.92 5.08
C ASN A 229 -6.64 32.92 3.78
N LYS A 230 -7.31 33.29 2.68
CA LYS A 230 -6.82 33.70 1.34
C LYS A 230 -5.57 33.02 0.80
#